data_AF-A0A7S1GG95-F1
#
_entry.id   AF-A0A7S1GG95-F1
#
_cell.length_a   1.000
_cell.length_b   1.000
_cell.length_c   1.000
_cell.angle_alpha   90.00
_cell.angle_beta   90.00
_cell.angle_gamma   90.00
#
_symmetry.space_group_name_H-M   'P 1'
#
loop_
_entity.id
_entity.type
_entity.pdbx_description
1 polymer ?
#
loop_
_entity_poly.entity_id
_entity_poly.type
_entity_poly.pdbx_seq_one_letter_code
_entity_poly.pdbx_strand_id
1 'polypeptide(L)'
;SFRVAYELDSSGKKTPKQLPAPPHRRSSKAMQKVHVSTIKEEKLRNSLWALSSQIDAEISQKEVEELESLFSASPRPSAKTAIGSKRGKGVRPAKQSSAMIIESKRANNLAISLAQYRAFSNFDDLVTAVVSLDESNLDAE
;
A
#
# COMPACT_ATOMS: atom_id res chain seq x y z
N SER A 1 -15.37 30.94 -38.29
CA SER A 1 -16.24 31.63 -37.31
C SER A 1 -17.27 30.66 -36.75
N PHE A 2 -17.01 30.07 -35.57
CA PHE A 2 -17.98 29.26 -34.85
C PHE A 2 -18.62 30.12 -33.76
N ARG A 3 -19.95 30.29 -33.81
CA ARG A 3 -20.74 31.05 -32.83
C ARG A 3 -20.93 30.20 -31.57
N VAL A 4 -20.57 30.76 -30.42
CA VAL A 4 -20.92 30.23 -29.10
C VAL A 4 -22.36 30.66 -28.81
N ALA A 5 -23.26 29.71 -28.67
CA ALA A 5 -24.61 29.97 -28.16
C ALA A 5 -24.53 30.19 -26.65
N TYR A 6 -24.85 31.40 -26.19
CA TYR A 6 -25.11 31.70 -24.79
C TYR A 6 -26.62 31.80 -24.62
N GLU A 7 -27.23 30.90 -23.87
CA GLU A 7 -28.57 31.13 -23.31
C GLU A 7 -28.45 32.05 -22.10
N LEU A 8 -29.17 33.16 -22.16
CA LEU A 8 -29.25 34.18 -21.12
C LEU A 8 -30.36 33.79 -20.14
N ASP A 9 -29.99 33.28 -18.97
CA ASP A 9 -30.89 33.27 -17.82
C ASP A 9 -30.92 34.63 -17.13
N SER A 10 -32.12 35.04 -16.73
CA SER A 10 -32.55 36.37 -16.29
C SER A 10 -32.09 36.79 -14.88
N SER A 11 -30.90 36.36 -14.40
CA SER A 11 -30.40 36.78 -13.08
C SER A 11 -28.94 37.24 -12.97
N GLY A 12 -28.19 37.35 -14.06
CA GLY A 12 -26.95 38.15 -14.12
C GLY A 12 -25.81 37.76 -13.16
N LYS A 13 -25.83 36.58 -12.52
CA LYS A 13 -24.79 36.14 -11.59
C LYS A 13 -23.94 35.02 -12.20
N LYS A 14 -22.66 35.30 -12.42
CA LYS A 14 -21.64 34.31 -12.82
C LYS A 14 -21.23 33.48 -11.60
N THR A 15 -21.98 32.42 -11.30
CA THR A 15 -21.51 31.40 -10.35
C THR A 15 -20.73 30.32 -11.11
N PRO A 16 -19.49 29.96 -10.69
CA PRO A 16 -18.80 28.82 -11.28
C PRO A 16 -19.68 27.57 -11.06
N LYS A 17 -19.97 26.83 -12.14
CA LYS A 17 -20.73 25.58 -12.08
C LYS A 17 -19.96 24.62 -11.17
N GLN A 18 -20.45 24.46 -9.94
CA GLN A 18 -19.94 23.46 -9.00
C GLN A 18 -20.32 22.10 -9.59
N LEU A 19 -19.32 21.28 -9.91
CA LEU A 19 -19.55 19.92 -10.38
C LEU A 19 -20.32 19.16 -9.29
N PRO A 20 -21.35 18.36 -9.66
CA PRO A 20 -22.11 17.60 -8.68
C PRO A 20 -21.17 16.69 -7.90
N ALA A 21 -21.36 16.64 -6.57
CA ALA A 21 -20.59 15.77 -5.70
C ALA A 21 -20.76 14.31 -6.17
N PRO A 22 -19.67 13.53 -6.27
CA PRO A 22 -19.76 12.17 -6.78
C PRO A 22 -20.66 11.32 -5.86
N PRO A 23 -21.54 10.47 -6.43
CA PRO A 23 -22.42 9.62 -5.65
C PRO A 23 -21.59 8.71 -4.73
N HIS A 24 -21.68 8.94 -3.42
CA HIS A 24 -20.95 8.16 -2.45
C HIS A 24 -21.71 6.86 -2.14
N ARG A 25 -21.49 5.82 -2.95
CA ARG A 25 -21.92 4.45 -2.60
C ARG A 25 -20.79 3.74 -1.87
N ARG A 26 -21.06 3.26 -0.65
CA ARG A 26 -20.11 2.50 0.17
C ARG A 26 -20.36 1.01 -0.08
N SER A 27 -19.32 0.25 -0.44
CA SER A 27 -19.41 -1.20 -0.59
C SER A 27 -19.74 -1.87 0.74
N SER A 28 -20.52 -2.96 0.70
CA SER A 28 -20.91 -3.74 1.89
C SER A 28 -19.78 -4.65 2.37
N LYS A 29 -18.92 -5.10 1.43
CA LYS A 29 -17.74 -5.94 1.67
C LYS A 29 -16.44 -5.20 1.37
N ALA A 30 -15.35 -5.65 1.99
CA ALA A 30 -14.01 -5.23 1.59
C ALA A 30 -13.72 -5.74 0.18
N MET A 31 -13.35 -4.83 -0.72
CA MET A 31 -13.04 -5.14 -2.13
C MET A 31 -11.54 -5.12 -2.38
N GLN A 32 -11.10 -5.79 -3.46
CA GLN A 32 -9.74 -5.68 -3.95
C GLN A 32 -9.41 -4.23 -4.33
N LYS A 33 -8.20 -3.79 -3.97
CA LYS A 33 -7.75 -2.42 -4.23
C LYS A 33 -7.34 -2.28 -5.70
N VAL A 34 -7.94 -1.34 -6.40
CA VAL A 34 -7.51 -0.92 -7.73
C VAL A 34 -6.37 0.10 -7.60
N HIS A 35 -5.22 -0.21 -8.20
CA HIS A 35 -4.01 0.64 -8.15
C HIS A 35 -3.99 1.68 -9.27
N VAL A 36 -5.06 2.46 -9.42
CA VAL A 36 -5.12 3.58 -10.37
C VAL A 36 -4.53 4.85 -9.76
N SER A 37 -3.85 5.64 -10.59
CA SER A 37 -3.40 6.98 -10.22
C SER A 37 -4.50 7.99 -10.51
N THR A 38 -4.98 8.68 -9.48
CA THR A 38 -6.04 9.68 -9.65
C THR A 38 -5.51 10.90 -10.40
N ILE A 39 -6.29 11.39 -11.36
CA ILE A 39 -5.96 12.59 -12.12
C ILE A 39 -6.39 13.82 -11.30
N LYS A 40 -5.49 14.79 -11.15
CA LYS A 40 -5.80 16.06 -10.48
C LYS A 40 -6.82 16.87 -11.30
N GLU A 41 -7.75 17.55 -10.62
CA GLU A 41 -8.85 18.30 -11.26
C GLU A 41 -8.38 19.34 -12.29
N GLU A 42 -7.26 20.00 -12.04
CA GLU A 42 -6.66 20.98 -12.96
C GLU A 42 -6.36 20.38 -14.33
N LYS A 43 -5.92 19.11 -14.36
CA LYS A 43 -5.58 18.38 -15.59
C LYS A 43 -6.82 17.76 -16.26
N LEU A 44 -7.99 17.84 -15.63
CA LEU A 44 -9.21 17.20 -16.11
C LEU A 44 -9.93 18.07 -17.16
N ARG A 45 -9.89 19.41 -17.02
CA ARG A 45 -10.74 20.37 -17.77
C ARG A 45 -10.62 20.30 -19.30
N ASN A 46 -9.44 19.94 -19.82
CA ASN A 46 -9.18 19.81 -21.27
C ASN A 46 -8.83 18.37 -21.66
N SER A 47 -9.27 17.40 -20.85
CA SER A 47 -9.01 15.98 -21.07
C SER A 47 -10.25 15.26 -21.57
N LEU A 48 -10.06 14.09 -22.18
CA LEU A 48 -11.17 13.19 -22.57
C LEU A 48 -12.07 12.84 -21.38
N TRP A 49 -11.53 12.83 -20.16
CA TRP A 49 -12.28 12.58 -18.92
C TRP A 49 -13.27 13.70 -18.54
N ALA A 50 -13.15 14.91 -19.10
CA ALA A 50 -14.16 15.96 -18.89
C ALA A 50 -15.45 15.67 -19.68
N LEU A 51 -15.38 14.85 -20.74
CA LEU A 51 -16.54 14.49 -21.55
C LEU A 51 -17.35 13.34 -20.93
N SER A 52 -16.70 12.51 -20.10
CA SER A 52 -17.35 11.34 -19.50
C SER A 52 -18.32 11.66 -18.35
N SER A 53 -18.29 12.89 -17.80
CA SER A 53 -19.26 13.32 -16.77
C SER A 53 -20.71 13.42 -17.27
N GLN A 54 -20.94 13.22 -18.57
CA GLN A 54 -22.28 13.20 -19.18
C GLN A 54 -22.84 11.77 -19.34
N ILE A 55 -22.04 10.74 -19.08
CA ILE A 55 -22.45 9.35 -19.19
C ILE A 55 -22.77 8.86 -17.77
N ASP A 56 -24.00 9.11 -17.32
CA ASP A 56 -24.53 8.51 -16.10
C ASP A 56 -24.88 7.04 -16.38
N ALA A 57 -23.86 6.18 -16.34
CA ALA A 57 -24.07 4.74 -16.28
C ALA A 57 -24.52 4.38 -14.86
N GLU A 58 -25.84 4.32 -14.63
CA GLU A 58 -26.40 3.89 -13.37
C GLU A 58 -26.21 2.37 -13.20
N ILE A 59 -25.34 1.97 -12.27
CA ILE A 59 -25.14 0.56 -11.91
C ILE A 59 -26.24 0.16 -10.91
N SER A 60 -26.95 -0.91 -11.24
CA SER A 60 -28.00 -1.48 -10.38
C SER A 60 -27.41 -2.13 -9.13
N GLN A 61 -28.21 -2.24 -8.06
CA GLN A 61 -27.76 -2.85 -6.80
C GLN A 61 -27.33 -4.32 -6.98
N LYS A 62 -28.00 -5.05 -7.88
CA LYS A 62 -27.69 -6.45 -8.18
C LYS A 62 -26.30 -6.61 -8.82
N GLU A 63 -25.94 -5.70 -9.72
CA GLU A 63 -24.61 -5.69 -10.35
C GLU A 63 -23.52 -5.34 -9.33
N VAL A 64 -23.80 -4.44 -8.38
CA VAL A 64 -22.88 -4.15 -7.28
C VAL A 64 -22.65 -5.39 -6.41
N GLU A 65 -23.70 -6.12 -6.05
CA GLU A 65 -23.59 -7.36 -5.27
C GLU A 65 -22.78 -8.44 -6.01
N GLU A 66 -22.93 -8.54 -7.33
CA GLU A 66 -22.13 -9.43 -8.16
C GLU A 66 -20.65 -9.02 -8.18
N LEU A 67 -20.36 -7.73 -8.36
CA LEU A 67 -18.98 -7.20 -8.28
C LEU A 67 -18.35 -7.45 -6.91
N GLU A 68 -19.11 -7.28 -5.83
CA GLU A 68 -18.65 -7.57 -4.47
C GLU A 68 -18.40 -9.06 -4.25
N SER A 69 -19.18 -9.94 -4.89
CA SER A 69 -18.95 -11.39 -4.86
C SER A 69 -17.63 -11.75 -5.54
N LEU A 70 -17.42 -11.26 -6.77
CA LEU A 70 -16.26 -11.60 -7.61
C LEU A 70 -14.96 -10.95 -7.14
N PHE A 71 -15.03 -9.68 -6.71
CA PHE A 71 -13.86 -8.88 -6.34
C PHE A 71 -13.77 -8.60 -4.84
N SER A 72 -14.45 -9.39 -4.01
CA SER A 72 -14.20 -9.36 -2.58
C SER A 72 -12.70 -9.56 -2.32
N ALA A 73 -12.17 -8.76 -1.40
CA ALA A 73 -10.87 -9.03 -0.81
C ALA A 73 -11.04 -10.31 0.00
N SER A 74 -10.81 -11.45 -0.64
CA SER A 74 -10.61 -12.71 0.07
C SER A 74 -9.58 -12.42 1.17
N PRO A 75 -9.86 -12.74 2.44
CA PRO A 75 -8.81 -12.78 3.43
C PRO A 75 -7.88 -13.88 2.93
N ARG A 76 -6.88 -13.51 2.11
CA ARG A 76 -5.81 -14.43 1.75
C ARG A 76 -5.38 -15.02 3.08
N PRO A 77 -5.50 -16.34 3.31
CA PRO A 77 -4.63 -16.94 4.29
C PRO A 77 -3.25 -16.60 3.72
N SER A 78 -2.58 -15.63 4.32
CA SER A 78 -1.23 -15.30 3.91
C SER A 78 -0.48 -16.62 4.01
N ALA A 79 -0.14 -17.22 2.87
CA ALA A 79 0.74 -18.38 2.76
C ALA A 79 2.19 -17.96 3.05
N LYS A 80 2.33 -17.16 4.10
CA LYS A 80 3.49 -16.90 4.92
C LYS A 80 2.93 -17.00 6.31
N THR A 81 3.05 -18.18 6.90
CA THR A 81 3.62 -18.38 8.24
C THR A 81 3.55 -17.13 9.13
N ALA A 82 2.34 -16.64 9.40
CA ALA A 82 2.10 -15.89 10.59
C ALA A 82 2.01 -16.97 11.67
N ILE A 83 3.16 -17.27 12.28
CA ILE A 83 3.22 -17.74 13.67
C ILE A 83 2.69 -16.56 14.53
N GLY A 84 1.40 -16.29 14.35
CA GLY A 84 0.57 -15.45 15.19
C GLY A 84 -0.44 -16.40 15.80
N SER A 85 0.07 -17.40 16.51
CA SER A 85 -0.73 -18.25 17.36
C SER A 85 -1.59 -17.33 18.21
N LYS A 86 -2.91 -17.50 18.12
CA LYS A 86 -3.86 -17.04 19.12
C LYS A 86 -3.47 -17.68 20.46
N ARG A 87 -2.48 -17.11 21.14
CA ARG A 87 -2.21 -17.41 22.53
C ARG A 87 -3.10 -16.49 23.34
N GLY A 88 -3.95 -17.12 24.14
CA GLY A 88 -4.72 -16.46 25.18
C GLY A 88 -3.83 -15.55 26.01
N LYS A 89 -4.50 -14.62 26.70
CA LYS A 89 -4.01 -13.69 27.72
C LYS A 89 -2.77 -14.22 28.47
N GLY A 90 -1.63 -14.07 27.84
CA GLY A 90 -0.34 -14.60 28.25
C GLY A 90 0.61 -13.43 28.10
N VAL A 91 1.15 -13.02 29.25
CA VAL A 91 2.09 -11.93 29.45
C VAL A 91 2.99 -11.78 28.22
N ARG A 92 2.83 -10.70 27.46
CA ARG A 92 3.81 -10.34 26.42
C ARG A 92 5.14 -10.14 27.14
N PRO A 93 6.22 -10.88 26.81
CA PRO A 93 7.53 -10.47 27.28
C PRO A 93 7.74 -9.04 26.78
N ALA A 94 8.15 -8.16 27.70
CA ALA A 94 8.40 -6.76 27.39
C ALA A 94 9.23 -6.70 26.10
N LYS A 95 8.71 -6.00 25.09
CA LYS A 95 9.45 -5.74 23.85
C LYS A 95 10.70 -4.98 24.28
N GLN A 96 11.82 -5.69 24.43
CA GLN A 96 13.10 -5.05 24.65
C GLN A 96 13.31 -4.18 23.41
N SER A 97 13.11 -2.87 23.58
CA SER A 97 13.51 -1.89 22.59
C SER A 97 15.03 -1.93 22.57
N SER A 98 15.61 -2.85 21.79
CA SER A 98 17.00 -2.71 21.42
C SER A 98 17.07 -1.41 20.64
N ALA A 99 17.63 -0.39 21.28
CA ALA A 99 17.86 0.89 20.62
C ALA A 99 18.85 0.61 19.48
N MET A 100 18.34 0.60 18.25
CA MET A 100 19.18 0.43 17.07
C MET A 100 19.89 1.78 16.83
N ILE A 101 21.16 1.86 17.21
CA ILE A 101 21.99 3.06 17.08
C ILE A 101 22.45 3.27 15.63
N ILE A 102 22.31 2.25 14.79
CA ILE A 102 22.77 2.24 13.40
C ILE A 102 21.57 2.46 12.46
N GLU A 103 21.78 3.19 11.36
CA GLU A 103 20.78 3.40 10.32
C GLU A 103 20.20 2.06 9.80
N SER A 104 18.90 2.01 9.59
CA SER A 104 18.13 0.82 9.22
C SER A 104 18.70 0.08 8.01
N LYS A 105 19.06 0.81 6.95
CA LYS A 105 19.68 0.25 5.75
C LYS A 105 21.04 -0.38 6.05
N ARG A 106 21.85 0.28 6.87
CA ARG A 106 23.18 -0.20 7.25
C ARG A 106 23.07 -1.42 8.16
N ALA A 107 22.13 -1.42 9.10
CA ALA A 107 21.87 -2.58 9.96
C ALA A 107 21.39 -3.80 9.17
N ASN A 108 20.53 -3.60 8.16
CA ASN A 108 20.09 -4.70 7.28
C ASN A 108 21.27 -5.29 6.50
N ASN A 109 22.13 -4.44 5.94
CA ASN A 109 23.33 -4.91 5.24
C ASN A 109 24.25 -5.71 6.16
N LEU A 110 24.49 -5.22 7.38
CA LEU A 110 25.28 -5.94 8.39
C LEU A 110 24.65 -7.30 8.74
N ALA A 111 23.33 -7.36 8.90
CA ALA A 111 22.65 -8.62 9.16
C ALA A 111 22.79 -9.63 8.01
N ILE A 112 22.70 -9.16 6.76
CA ILE A 112 22.92 -10.00 5.57
C ILE A 112 24.37 -10.51 5.53
N SER A 113 25.35 -9.64 5.76
CA SER A 113 26.77 -10.02 5.79
C SER A 113 27.08 -10.99 6.92
N LEU A 114 26.58 -10.73 8.14
CA LEU A 114 26.78 -11.63 9.29
C LEU A 114 26.09 -12.99 9.08
N ALA A 115 25.00 -13.05 8.31
CA ALA A 115 24.30 -14.29 8.03
C ALA A 115 25.09 -15.26 7.15
N GLN A 116 26.22 -14.85 6.55
CA GLN A 116 27.14 -15.73 5.82
C GLN A 116 27.97 -16.60 6.79
N TYR A 117 28.28 -16.08 7.98
CA TYR A 117 29.12 -16.74 8.97
C TYR A 117 28.32 -17.67 9.90
N ARG A 118 27.55 -18.59 9.31
CA ARG A 118 26.67 -19.54 10.03
C ARG A 118 27.44 -20.59 10.85
N ALA A 119 28.73 -20.79 10.55
CA ALA A 119 29.59 -21.71 11.26
C ALA A 119 29.80 -21.31 12.73
N PHE A 120 29.64 -20.03 13.05
CA PHE A 120 29.79 -19.51 14.40
C PHE A 120 28.45 -19.46 15.11
N SER A 121 28.40 -20.03 16.32
CA SER A 121 27.21 -19.99 17.17
C SER A 121 27.05 -18.64 17.88
N ASN A 122 28.17 -17.97 18.19
CA ASN A 122 28.22 -16.70 18.91
C ASN A 122 29.11 -15.69 18.18
N PHE A 123 28.87 -14.40 18.41
CA PHE A 123 29.69 -13.33 17.85
C PHE A 123 31.12 -13.33 18.43
N ASP A 124 31.29 -13.70 19.70
CA ASP A 124 32.62 -13.73 20.34
C ASP A 124 33.54 -14.80 19.70
N ASP A 125 32.97 -15.92 19.27
CA ASP A 125 33.70 -16.98 18.56
C ASP A 125 34.20 -16.49 17.20
N LEU A 126 33.37 -15.72 16.48
CA LEU A 126 33.75 -15.07 15.23
C LEU A 126 34.90 -14.09 15.45
N VAL A 127 34.83 -13.23 16.49
CA VAL A 127 35.90 -12.27 16.80
C VAL A 127 37.20 -13.00 17.15
N THR A 128 37.11 -14.08 17.92
CA THR A 128 38.28 -14.89 18.30
C THR A 128 38.96 -15.51 17.08
N ALA A 129 38.18 -16.09 16.17
CA ALA A 129 38.70 -16.66 14.92
C ALA A 129 39.40 -15.60 14.04
N VAL A 130 38.84 -14.40 13.96
CA VAL A 130 39.46 -13.27 13.23
C VAL A 130 40.78 -12.84 13.88
N VAL A 131 40.84 -12.78 15.21
CA VAL A 131 42.07 -12.41 15.94
C VAL A 131 43.15 -13.49 15.83
N SER A 132 42.75 -14.77 15.82
CA SER A 132 43.68 -15.90 15.67
C SER A 132 44.06 -16.18 14.22
N LEU A 133 43.53 -15.43 13.25
CA LEU A 133 43.70 -15.66 11.81
C LEU A 133 43.36 -17.11 11.42
N ASP A 134 42.29 -17.66 12.00
CA ASP A 134 41.82 -19.02 11.70
C ASP A 134 40.93 -19.00 10.46
N GLU A 135 41.51 -19.35 9.31
CA GLU A 135 40.83 -19.34 8.01
C GLU A 135 39.86 -20.51 7.83
N SER A 136 39.94 -21.56 8.67
CA SER A 136 39.17 -22.80 8.49
C SER A 136 37.66 -22.63 8.52
N ASN A 137 37.18 -21.57 9.20
CA ASN A 137 35.76 -21.25 9.35
C ASN A 137 35.39 -19.85 8.80
N LEU A 138 36.34 -19.15 8.18
CA LEU A 138 36.16 -17.78 7.66
C LEU A 138 35.90 -17.71 6.15
N ASP A 139 35.97 -18.84 5.45
CA ASP A 139 35.66 -18.92 4.01
C ASP A 139 34.17 -18.68 3.76
N ALA A 140 33.82 -17.42 3.56
CA ALA A 140 32.54 -16.99 3.02
C ALA A 140 32.73 -16.61 1.54
N GLU A 141 32.59 -17.59 0.64
CA GLU A 141 32.31 -17.35 -0.79
C GLU A 141 30.80 -17.28 -1.07
#